data_AF-A0A9E5S6B9-F1
#
_entry.id   AF-A0A9E5S6B9-F1
#
_cell.length_a   1.000
_cell.length_b   1.000
_cell.length_c   1.000
_cell.angle_alpha   90.00
_cell.angle_beta   90.00
_cell.angle_gamma   90.00
#
_symmetry.space_group_name_H-M   'P 1'
#
loop_
_entity.id
_entity.type
_entity.pdbx_description
1 polymer ?
#
loop_
_entity_poly.entity_id
_entity_poly.type
_entity_poly.pdbx_seq_one_letter_code
_entity_poly.pdbx_strand_id
1 'polypeptide(L)'
;MSAVTAEDKRTAPSVFTAARKFPGFVGLNERIAALMEAFPLYDLMSKNTLRGYCGFEMGVCLLLYIMEKMLHYDPCTYEDAKDFISDILPLFSGTRPSSEEIEQVTEKLLNELSNYGRPFEYEHQDPLEGKTRQVKFRLIEQKPYSLPDRDTIELRLSRVGLDLIFKSREIYQDLRFSVMQFYLDQQIRRGTFEGALETVKELGVEVTTMEQELVSLRQEIRRNVVEALDKPDYRRMLNRMTRQLHRERETFDNLIKLVRETHQNLDQLSFSQSDTKLVNLGCLEQQLYQVAQSHLKLFNYQLELNTLTEDALMSSLRSTLMVRFHLEKELLAEVLRSNPPGEVVARTAVLPLLQPLSPRILDLATFLRPQTLLSRERERPPEEFFDEIDLDKEKRMQEMEKERHQRTLELLQRIFRLLLKPLVKKSRISLSEITDLIDENDWSWGEMAAFVHTVLLLHQAKKILAQLPWEYIPGDTDLLEFALYRLLQQDEELASLGDVFIVAGEGTVELPYEMNVSNLILYKNDNSLQSIDH
;
A
#
# COMPACT_ATOMS: atom_id res chain seq x y z
N MET A 1 20.62 47.96 -8.03
CA MET A 1 19.54 47.39 -8.87
C MET A 1 18.61 48.52 -9.23
N SER A 2 18.67 48.96 -10.48
CA SER A 2 18.05 50.16 -11.01
C SER A 2 16.52 50.08 -10.94
N ALA A 3 15.92 51.12 -10.36
CA ALA A 3 14.48 51.34 -10.33
C ALA A 3 13.98 51.52 -11.77
N VAL A 4 13.17 50.59 -12.25
CA VAL A 4 12.44 50.73 -13.51
C VAL A 4 11.37 51.78 -13.31
N THR A 5 11.56 52.94 -13.93
CA THR A 5 10.65 54.08 -13.90
C THR A 5 9.35 53.75 -14.63
N ALA A 6 8.26 54.38 -14.18
CA ALA A 6 6.88 54.12 -14.60
C ALA A 6 6.58 54.34 -16.11
N GLU A 7 7.53 54.85 -16.88
CA GLU A 7 7.36 55.09 -18.33
C GLU A 7 7.72 53.87 -19.20
N ASP A 8 8.56 52.94 -18.72
CA ASP A 8 8.97 51.75 -19.50
C ASP A 8 7.90 50.64 -19.56
N LYS A 9 6.78 50.78 -18.87
CA LYS A 9 5.66 49.80 -18.90
C LYS A 9 4.69 49.98 -20.08
N ARG A 10 4.82 51.05 -20.88
CA ARG A 10 3.88 51.33 -21.99
C ARG A 10 4.21 50.60 -23.31
N THR A 11 5.35 49.91 -23.40
CA THR A 11 5.82 49.22 -24.61
C THR A 11 6.02 47.71 -24.38
N ALA A 12 5.05 47.03 -23.75
CA ALA A 12 5.11 45.57 -23.60
C ALA A 12 3.82 44.81 -23.94
N PRO A 13 3.14 45.05 -25.08
CA PRO A 13 2.05 44.17 -25.52
C PRO A 13 2.54 42.73 -25.82
N SER A 14 3.85 42.48 -25.96
CA SER A 14 4.40 41.15 -26.22
C SER A 14 4.56 40.26 -24.97
N VAL A 15 4.71 40.84 -23.78
CA VAL A 15 4.92 40.09 -22.52
C VAL A 15 3.60 39.52 -22.00
N PHE A 16 2.50 40.28 -22.09
CA PHE A 16 1.17 39.83 -21.67
C PHE A 16 0.63 38.67 -22.53
N THR A 17 1.07 38.57 -23.78
CA THR A 17 0.72 37.44 -24.67
C THR A 17 1.42 36.14 -24.28
N ALA A 18 2.57 36.20 -23.60
CA ALA A 18 3.28 35.02 -23.11
C ALA A 18 2.61 34.39 -21.88
N ALA A 19 1.98 35.18 -21.02
CA ALA A 19 1.27 34.69 -19.83
C ALA A 19 0.05 33.82 -20.19
N ARG A 20 -0.60 34.07 -21.33
CA ARG A 20 -1.69 33.22 -21.86
C ARG A 20 -1.23 31.83 -22.35
N LYS A 21 0.09 31.59 -22.49
CA LYS A 21 0.62 30.29 -22.91
C LYS A 21 0.67 29.25 -21.79
N PHE A 22 0.54 29.66 -20.52
CA PHE A 22 0.57 28.73 -19.39
C PHE A 22 -0.86 28.53 -18.85
N PRO A 23 -1.46 27.34 -19.02
CA PRO A 23 -2.83 27.07 -18.57
C PRO A 23 -3.00 27.22 -17.04
N GLY A 24 -1.92 27.16 -16.26
CA GLY A 24 -1.95 27.35 -14.80
C GLY A 24 -2.25 28.78 -14.32
N PHE A 25 -2.26 29.78 -15.21
CA PHE A 25 -2.66 31.15 -14.83
C PHE A 25 -4.18 31.37 -14.85
N VAL A 26 -4.96 30.41 -15.35
CA VAL A 26 -6.43 30.47 -15.27
C VAL A 26 -6.85 30.39 -13.80
N GLY A 27 -7.59 31.39 -13.31
CA GLY A 27 -8.01 31.48 -11.91
C GLY A 27 -6.94 31.99 -10.93
N LEU A 28 -5.77 32.47 -11.39
CA LEU A 28 -4.71 32.96 -10.49
C LEU A 28 -5.20 34.07 -9.54
N ASN A 29 -6.02 35.00 -10.05
CA ASN A 29 -6.55 36.09 -9.24
C ASN A 29 -7.44 35.59 -8.09
N GLU A 30 -8.23 34.55 -8.32
CA GLU A 30 -9.09 33.94 -7.29
C GLU A 30 -8.24 33.26 -6.21
N ARG A 31 -7.13 32.61 -6.63
CA ARG A 31 -6.16 32.02 -5.70
C ARG A 31 -5.45 33.08 -4.86
N ILE A 32 -5.03 34.19 -5.48
CA ILE A 32 -4.40 35.32 -4.76
C ILE A 32 -5.39 35.92 -3.76
N ALA A 33 -6.65 36.15 -4.18
CA ALA A 33 -7.68 36.65 -3.28
C ALA A 33 -7.90 35.72 -2.08
N ALA A 34 -7.98 34.41 -2.30
CA ALA A 34 -8.12 33.42 -1.23
C ALA A 34 -6.93 33.39 -0.26
N LEU A 35 -5.71 33.67 -0.72
CA LEU A 35 -4.53 33.79 0.15
C LEU A 35 -4.55 35.10 0.96
N MET A 36 -5.03 36.19 0.37
CA MET A 36 -5.17 37.48 1.06
C MET A 36 -6.20 37.43 2.19
N GLU A 37 -7.20 36.54 2.12
CA GLU A 37 -8.16 36.32 3.21
C GLU A 37 -7.50 35.92 4.55
N ALA A 38 -6.31 35.28 4.49
CA ALA A 38 -5.57 34.87 5.68
C ALA A 38 -4.66 35.97 6.27
N PHE A 39 -4.39 37.05 5.52
CA PHE A 39 -3.45 38.10 5.93
C PHE A 39 -3.80 38.79 7.27
N PRO A 40 -5.08 39.05 7.60
CA PRO A 40 -5.42 39.62 8.90
C PRO A 40 -4.93 38.78 10.09
N LEU A 41 -4.88 37.45 9.94
CA LEU A 41 -4.34 36.57 10.98
C LEU A 41 -2.82 36.71 11.10
N TYR A 42 -2.12 36.79 9.96
CA TYR A 42 -0.67 37.02 9.95
C TYR A 42 -0.30 38.39 10.52
N ASP A 43 -1.12 39.42 10.28
CA ASP A 43 -0.92 40.75 10.84
C ASP A 43 -0.91 40.72 12.37
N LEU A 44 -1.65 39.81 13.02
CA LEU A 44 -1.62 39.63 14.48
C LEU A 44 -0.24 39.23 15.01
N MET A 45 0.57 38.50 14.24
CA MET A 45 1.95 38.16 14.64
C MET A 45 2.86 39.38 14.71
N SER A 46 2.61 40.37 13.86
CA SER A 46 3.46 41.56 13.77
C SER A 46 3.24 42.55 14.93
N LYS A 47 2.10 42.47 15.63
CA LYS A 47 1.67 43.47 16.62
C LYS A 47 2.37 43.27 17.98
N ASN A 48 3.12 44.28 18.40
CA ASN A 48 3.93 44.27 19.63
C ASN A 48 3.14 43.95 20.91
N THR A 49 1.86 44.30 21.00
CA THR A 49 1.02 44.03 22.18
C THR A 49 0.59 42.58 22.34
N LEU A 50 0.64 41.79 21.25
CA LEU A 50 0.23 40.38 21.24
C LEU A 50 1.44 39.43 21.10
N ARG A 51 2.67 39.96 20.97
CA ARG A 51 3.90 39.17 20.83
C ARG A 51 4.19 38.27 22.01
N GLY A 52 3.78 38.65 23.22
CA GLY A 52 3.95 37.84 24.43
C GLY A 52 2.91 36.74 24.60
N TYR A 53 1.92 36.67 23.71
CA TYR A 53 0.74 35.84 23.91
C TYR A 53 0.39 34.97 22.69
N CYS A 54 1.25 34.81 21.68
CA CYS A 54 0.93 33.99 20.50
C CYS A 54 -0.37 34.48 19.80
N GLY A 55 -0.37 35.76 19.37
CA GLY A 55 -1.56 36.43 18.83
C GLY A 55 -2.21 35.77 17.61
N PHE A 56 -1.43 35.06 16.78
CA PHE A 56 -1.95 34.32 15.64
C PHE A 56 -2.79 33.13 16.09
N GLU A 57 -2.22 32.30 16.98
CA GLU A 57 -2.83 31.11 17.53
C GLU A 57 -4.11 31.46 18.28
N MET A 58 -4.08 32.52 19.09
CA MET A 58 -5.28 33.02 19.76
C MET A 58 -6.35 33.53 18.81
N GLY A 59 -5.96 34.23 17.74
CA GLY A 59 -6.89 34.66 16.71
C GLY A 59 -7.61 33.48 16.06
N VAL A 60 -6.87 32.41 15.74
CA VAL A 60 -7.44 31.18 15.20
C VAL A 60 -8.36 30.48 16.21
N CYS A 61 -7.94 30.35 17.47
CA CYS A 61 -8.77 29.76 18.53
C CYS A 61 -10.09 30.52 18.73
N LEU A 62 -10.05 31.86 18.70
CA LEU A 62 -11.24 32.69 18.86
C LEU A 62 -12.20 32.52 17.67
N LEU A 63 -11.69 32.47 16.43
CA LEU A 63 -12.53 32.19 15.26
C LEU A 63 -13.17 30.79 15.33
N LEU A 64 -12.41 29.78 15.79
CA LEU A 64 -12.93 28.42 16.00
C LEU A 64 -14.04 28.39 17.05
N TYR A 65 -13.89 29.12 18.16
CA TYR A 65 -14.90 29.21 19.20
C TYR A 65 -16.20 29.87 18.69
N ILE A 66 -16.09 30.97 17.93
CA ILE A 66 -17.26 31.60 17.31
C ILE A 66 -17.95 30.63 16.35
N MET A 67 -17.17 29.88 15.56
CA MET A 67 -17.72 28.85 14.66
C MET A 67 -18.47 27.75 15.45
N GLU A 68 -17.90 27.28 16.55
CA GLU A 68 -18.52 26.25 17.39
C GLU A 68 -19.86 26.72 17.97
N LYS A 69 -19.92 27.94 18.50
CA LYS A 69 -21.18 28.56 18.94
C LYS A 69 -22.21 28.68 17.82
N MET A 70 -21.79 29.08 16.62
CA MET A 70 -22.66 29.11 15.43
C MET A 70 -23.19 27.73 15.04
N LEU A 71 -22.39 26.67 15.18
CA LEU A 71 -22.82 25.29 14.91
C LEU A 71 -23.85 24.79 15.94
N HIS A 72 -23.74 25.24 17.19
CA HIS A 72 -24.67 24.92 18.28
C HIS A 72 -25.91 25.82 18.32
N TYR A 73 -26.04 26.77 17.39
CA TYR A 73 -27.11 27.79 17.37
C TYR A 73 -27.14 28.70 18.60
N ASP A 74 -26.00 28.84 19.29
CA ASP A 74 -25.85 29.75 20.43
C ASP A 74 -25.24 31.09 19.97
N PRO A 75 -25.75 32.25 20.45
CA PRO A 75 -25.14 33.52 20.15
C PRO A 75 -23.78 33.63 20.86
N CYS A 76 -22.74 34.09 20.15
CA CYS A 76 -21.46 34.41 20.76
C CYS A 76 -21.43 35.89 21.13
N THR A 77 -21.34 36.21 22.42
CA THR A 77 -21.24 37.60 22.91
C THR A 77 -19.79 37.99 23.24
N TYR A 78 -19.56 39.27 23.56
CA TYR A 78 -18.26 39.72 24.07
C TYR A 78 -17.89 39.06 25.40
N GLU A 79 -18.86 38.84 26.29
CA GLU A 79 -18.65 38.15 27.57
C GLU A 79 -18.21 36.69 27.30
N ASP A 80 -18.86 35.98 26.39
CA ASP A 80 -18.47 34.61 26.02
C ASP A 80 -17.06 34.54 25.42
N ALA A 81 -16.68 35.53 24.60
CA ALA A 81 -15.34 35.62 24.05
C ALA A 81 -14.29 35.89 25.14
N LYS A 82 -14.61 36.75 26.12
CA LYS A 82 -13.74 37.04 27.26
C LYS A 82 -13.53 35.81 28.13
N ASP A 83 -14.61 35.07 28.43
CA ASP A 83 -14.55 33.84 29.22
C ASP A 83 -13.68 32.79 28.52
N PHE A 84 -13.86 32.61 27.22
CA PHE A 84 -13.02 31.72 26.43
C PHE A 84 -11.54 32.14 26.44
N ILE A 85 -11.23 33.43 26.23
CA ILE A 85 -9.86 33.95 26.28
C ILE A 85 -9.27 33.78 27.69
N SER A 86 -10.05 33.98 28.74
CA SER A 86 -9.67 33.73 30.14
C SER A 86 -9.15 32.30 30.34
N ASP A 87 -9.82 31.31 29.72
CA ASP A 87 -9.47 29.90 29.86
C ASP A 87 -8.21 29.53 29.05
N ILE A 88 -8.02 30.12 27.86
CA ILE A 88 -6.91 29.76 26.97
C ILE A 88 -5.64 30.58 27.20
N LEU A 89 -5.74 31.84 27.62
CA LEU A 89 -4.60 32.75 27.77
C LEU A 89 -3.51 32.22 28.72
N PRO A 90 -3.83 31.53 29.83
CA PRO A 90 -2.82 30.89 30.68
C PRO A 90 -2.02 29.79 29.98
N LEU A 91 -2.61 29.09 29.01
CA LEU A 91 -1.94 28.01 28.26
C LEU A 91 -0.85 28.56 27.34
N PHE A 92 -1.05 29.77 26.78
CA PHE A 92 -0.09 30.42 25.87
C PHE A 92 0.94 31.28 26.61
N SER A 93 0.56 31.92 27.72
CA SER A 93 1.45 32.83 28.46
C SER A 93 2.30 32.15 29.54
N GLY A 94 1.90 30.96 30.02
CA GLY A 94 2.58 30.26 31.12
C GLY A 94 2.44 30.95 32.49
N THR A 95 1.73 32.08 32.56
CA THR A 95 1.42 32.83 33.77
C THR A 95 -0.09 33.00 33.92
N ARG A 96 -0.57 33.37 35.12
CA ARG A 96 -1.97 33.76 35.30
C ARG A 96 -2.09 35.25 34.99
N PRO A 97 -2.68 35.64 33.84
CA PRO A 97 -2.89 37.04 33.50
C PRO A 97 -3.90 37.68 34.46
N SER A 98 -3.77 38.99 34.66
CA SER A 98 -4.75 39.75 35.44
C SER A 98 -6.07 39.91 34.66
N SER A 99 -7.17 40.21 35.37
CA SER A 99 -8.46 40.45 34.73
C SER A 99 -8.43 41.61 33.73
N GLU A 100 -7.58 42.62 33.97
CA GLU A 100 -7.40 43.77 33.08
C GLU A 100 -6.64 43.39 31.81
N GLU A 101 -5.63 42.51 31.92
CA GLU A 101 -4.89 42.00 30.77
C GLU A 101 -5.77 41.13 29.85
N ILE A 102 -6.61 40.27 30.43
CA ILE A 102 -7.56 39.44 29.67
C ILE A 102 -8.50 40.33 28.85
N GLU A 103 -9.01 41.41 29.46
CA GLU A 103 -9.92 42.34 28.79
C GLU A 103 -9.24 43.09 27.64
N GLN A 104 -8.03 43.61 27.89
CA GLN A 104 -7.24 44.29 26.85
C GLN A 104 -6.89 43.36 25.68
N VAL A 105 -6.52 42.12 25.97
CA VAL A 105 -6.19 41.13 24.93
C VAL A 105 -7.43 40.75 24.13
N THR A 106 -8.56 40.50 24.81
CA THR A 106 -9.84 40.14 24.16
C THR A 106 -10.33 41.25 23.25
N GLU A 107 -10.36 42.49 23.77
CA GLU A 107 -10.77 43.66 22.99
C GLU A 107 -9.86 43.86 21.78
N LYS A 108 -8.55 43.72 21.96
CA LYS A 108 -7.60 43.90 20.87
C LYS A 108 -7.71 42.82 19.79
N LEU A 109 -7.89 41.56 20.17
CA LEU A 109 -8.09 40.47 19.22
C LEU A 109 -9.37 40.67 18.41
N LEU A 110 -10.48 41.00 19.06
CA LEU A 110 -11.74 41.26 18.37
C LEU A 110 -11.65 42.48 17.44
N ASN A 111 -11.00 43.56 17.88
CA ASN A 111 -10.83 44.76 17.07
C ASN A 111 -9.96 44.53 15.84
N GLU A 112 -8.85 43.80 15.97
CA GLU A 112 -7.97 43.49 14.83
C GLU A 112 -8.62 42.47 13.89
N LEU A 113 -9.34 41.45 14.39
CA LEU A 113 -10.07 40.47 13.55
C LEU A 113 -11.31 41.06 12.85
N SER A 114 -11.94 42.07 13.44
CA SER A 114 -13.08 42.78 12.83
C SER A 114 -12.66 44.02 12.04
N ASN A 115 -11.36 44.36 12.04
CA ASN A 115 -10.83 45.62 11.51
C ASN A 115 -11.63 46.85 11.97
N TYR A 116 -11.92 46.91 13.27
CA TYR A 116 -12.73 47.97 13.89
C TYR A 116 -14.11 48.15 13.20
N GLY A 117 -14.70 47.04 12.72
CA GLY A 117 -15.98 47.00 12.01
C GLY A 117 -15.92 47.39 10.52
N ARG A 118 -14.75 47.69 9.98
CA ARG A 118 -14.56 48.02 8.55
C ARG A 118 -14.22 46.75 7.75
N PRO A 119 -14.59 46.67 6.46
CA PRO A 119 -14.06 45.62 5.59
C PRO A 119 -12.53 45.71 5.51
N PHE A 120 -11.85 44.56 5.48
CA PHE A 120 -10.46 44.47 5.07
C PHE A 120 -10.35 44.80 3.57
N GLU A 121 -9.35 45.59 3.20
CA GLU A 121 -9.09 45.97 1.81
C GLU A 121 -7.62 45.70 1.50
N TYR A 122 -7.37 44.76 0.59
CA TYR A 122 -6.02 44.44 0.11
C TYR A 122 -5.94 44.62 -1.40
N GLU A 123 -4.83 45.18 -1.88
CA GLU A 123 -4.59 45.41 -3.30
C GLU A 123 -3.54 44.42 -3.84
N HIS A 124 -3.80 43.88 -5.04
CA HIS A 124 -2.82 43.06 -5.76
C HIS A 124 -2.74 43.43 -7.23
N GLN A 125 -1.60 43.18 -7.85
CA GLN A 125 -1.44 43.33 -9.30
C GLN A 125 -1.86 42.04 -9.99
N ASP A 126 -2.73 42.16 -10.99
CA ASP A 126 -3.07 41.08 -11.90
C ASP A 126 -1.96 40.95 -12.95
N PRO A 127 -1.19 39.84 -12.99
CA PRO A 127 -0.11 39.68 -13.95
C PRO A 127 -0.61 39.44 -15.38
N LEU A 128 -1.88 39.07 -15.57
CA LEU A 128 -2.47 38.84 -16.90
C LEU A 128 -2.97 40.14 -17.54
N GLU A 129 -3.56 41.02 -16.74
CA GLU A 129 -4.15 42.29 -17.20
C GLU A 129 -3.29 43.53 -16.90
N GLY A 130 -2.28 43.40 -16.03
CA GLY A 130 -1.45 44.51 -15.58
C GLY A 130 -2.19 45.56 -14.73
N LYS A 131 -3.39 45.22 -14.24
CA LYS A 131 -4.26 46.11 -13.45
C LYS A 131 -4.17 45.79 -11.97
N THR A 132 -4.27 46.82 -11.13
CA THR A 132 -4.45 46.64 -9.68
C THR A 132 -5.91 46.25 -9.41
N ARG A 133 -6.11 45.13 -8.73
CA ARG A 133 -7.42 44.68 -8.23
C ARG A 133 -7.46 44.81 -6.71
N GLN A 134 -8.64 45.15 -6.19
CA GLN A 134 -8.89 45.26 -4.76
C GLN A 134 -9.77 44.10 -4.30
N VAL A 135 -9.35 43.43 -3.23
CA VAL A 135 -10.12 42.38 -2.55
C VAL A 135 -10.69 42.98 -1.27
N LYS A 136 -12.02 42.94 -1.13
CA LYS A 136 -12.74 43.48 0.04
C LYS A 136 -13.52 42.37 0.75
N PHE A 137 -13.28 42.16 2.04
CA PHE A 137 -13.97 41.14 2.82
C PHE A 137 -14.07 41.49 4.30
N ARG A 138 -14.86 40.73 5.06
CA ARG A 138 -14.93 40.79 6.53
C ARG A 138 -14.71 39.39 7.07
N LEU A 139 -14.09 39.23 8.24
CA LEU A 139 -13.95 37.91 8.88
C LEU A 139 -15.08 37.64 9.88
N ILE A 140 -15.42 38.64 10.71
CA ILE A 140 -16.54 38.55 11.66
C ILE A 140 -17.55 39.68 11.39
N GLU A 141 -18.82 39.30 11.47
CA GLU A 141 -19.99 40.16 11.42
C GLU A 141 -20.49 40.41 12.85
N GLN A 142 -20.82 41.67 13.14
CA GLN A 142 -21.41 42.08 14.41
C GLN A 142 -22.89 42.40 14.17
N LYS A 143 -23.79 41.70 14.85
CA LYS A 143 -25.24 41.96 14.79
C LYS A 143 -25.76 42.39 16.15
N PRO A 144 -26.62 43.41 16.23
CA PRO A 144 -27.27 43.75 17.49
C PRO A 144 -28.21 42.61 17.88
N TYR A 145 -28.02 42.06 19.09
CA TYR A 145 -28.87 41.05 19.68
C TYR A 145 -29.61 41.68 20.86
N SER A 146 -30.88 42.00 20.65
CA SER A 146 -31.71 42.64 21.67
C SER A 146 -32.26 41.57 22.62
N LEU A 147 -31.66 41.47 23.80
CA LEU A 147 -32.32 40.89 24.97
C LEU A 147 -33.17 41.97 25.67
N PRO A 148 -34.26 41.62 26.38
CA PRO A 148 -35.14 42.58 27.02
C PRO A 148 -34.46 43.58 27.99
N ASP A 149 -33.27 43.26 28.50
CA ASP A 149 -32.56 44.03 29.53
C ASP A 149 -31.11 44.43 29.18
N ARG A 150 -30.55 44.06 28.01
CA ARG A 150 -29.18 44.45 27.61
C ARG A 150 -29.00 44.55 26.09
N ASP A 151 -28.44 45.67 25.64
CA ASP A 151 -27.92 45.83 24.27
C ASP A 151 -26.61 45.05 24.13
N THR A 152 -26.70 43.82 23.63
CA THR A 152 -25.54 42.94 23.45
C THR A 152 -25.27 42.75 21.96
N ILE A 153 -23.99 42.67 21.57
CA ILE A 153 -23.58 42.44 20.19
C ILE A 153 -23.29 40.95 20.03
N GLU A 154 -23.98 40.31 19.09
CA GLU A 154 -23.69 38.94 18.65
C GLU A 154 -22.58 38.96 17.60
N LEU A 155 -21.53 38.19 17.87
CA LEU A 155 -20.41 37.93 16.99
C LEU A 155 -20.71 36.69 16.14
N ARG A 156 -20.64 36.83 14.82
CA ARG A 156 -20.74 35.71 13.88
C ARG A 156 -19.59 35.74 12.90
N LEU A 157 -19.14 34.58 12.46
CA LEU A 157 -18.24 34.50 11.30
C LEU A 157 -19.01 34.87 10.03
N SER A 158 -18.36 35.69 9.20
CA SER A 158 -18.83 35.94 7.84
C SER A 158 -18.64 34.67 6.99
N ARG A 159 -19.20 34.68 5.77
CA ARG A 159 -18.96 33.62 4.78
C ARG A 159 -17.47 33.39 4.52
N VAL A 160 -16.69 34.47 4.40
CA VAL A 160 -15.24 34.42 4.16
C VAL A 160 -14.49 33.89 5.39
N GLY A 161 -14.92 34.26 6.60
CA GLY A 161 -14.35 33.74 7.84
C GLY A 161 -14.59 32.23 8.01
N LEU A 162 -15.78 31.75 7.65
CA LEU A 162 -16.08 30.32 7.62
C LEU A 162 -15.24 29.57 6.58
N ASP A 163 -15.15 30.10 5.35
CA ASP A 163 -14.36 29.48 4.28
C ASP A 163 -12.88 29.37 4.68
N LEU A 164 -12.32 30.41 5.33
CA LEU A 164 -10.94 30.39 5.84
C LEU A 164 -10.72 29.27 6.87
N ILE A 165 -11.62 29.11 7.84
CA ILE A 165 -11.52 28.07 8.86
C ILE A 165 -11.71 26.67 8.25
N PHE A 166 -12.64 26.49 7.31
CA PHE A 166 -12.81 25.21 6.63
C PHE A 166 -11.60 24.81 5.77
N LYS A 167 -10.98 25.78 5.08
CA LYS A 167 -9.71 25.56 4.36
C LYS A 167 -8.60 25.08 5.30
N SER A 168 -8.59 25.52 6.56
CA SER A 168 -7.55 25.19 7.54
C SER A 168 -7.67 23.82 8.22
N ARG A 169 -8.87 23.21 8.26
CA ARG A 169 -9.17 22.07 9.16
C ARG A 169 -9.18 20.70 8.48
N GLU A 170 -8.53 20.51 7.32
CA GLU A 170 -8.63 19.27 6.50
C GLU A 170 -10.05 18.89 6.03
N ILE A 171 -11.12 19.47 6.59
CA ILE A 171 -12.51 19.26 6.19
C ILE A 171 -12.68 19.58 4.69
N TYR A 172 -11.91 20.54 4.16
CA TYR A 172 -11.89 20.78 2.72
C TYR A 172 -11.31 19.61 1.94
N GLN A 173 -10.25 18.92 2.39
CA GLN A 173 -9.74 17.72 1.72
C GLN A 173 -10.75 16.56 1.83
N ASP A 174 -11.32 16.33 3.02
CA ASP A 174 -12.28 15.25 3.28
C ASP A 174 -13.60 15.43 2.50
N LEU A 175 -14.03 16.68 2.26
CA LEU A 175 -15.27 16.99 1.55
C LEU A 175 -15.04 17.35 0.07
N ARG A 176 -13.83 17.68 -0.36
CA ARG A 176 -13.54 18.13 -1.75
C ARG A 176 -14.10 17.15 -2.75
N PHE A 177 -13.85 15.86 -2.53
CA PHE A 177 -14.33 14.81 -3.41
C PHE A 177 -15.87 14.73 -3.44
N SER A 178 -16.52 14.76 -2.26
CA SER A 178 -17.99 14.76 -2.15
C SER A 178 -18.62 15.99 -2.80
N VAL A 179 -17.99 17.17 -2.68
CA VAL A 179 -18.44 18.42 -3.30
C VAL A 179 -18.31 18.36 -4.81
N MET A 180 -17.17 17.85 -5.32
CA MET A 180 -16.95 17.68 -6.76
C MET A 180 -17.96 16.69 -7.37
N GLN A 181 -18.26 15.59 -6.68
CA GLN A 181 -19.31 14.65 -7.10
C GLN A 181 -20.70 15.30 -7.14
N PHE A 182 -21.05 16.09 -6.12
CA PHE A 182 -22.32 16.82 -6.10
C PHE A 182 -22.40 17.85 -7.23
N TYR A 183 -21.31 18.59 -7.46
CA TYR A 183 -21.22 19.56 -8.53
C TYR A 183 -21.36 18.89 -9.91
N LEU A 184 -20.71 17.74 -10.09
CA LEU A 184 -20.84 16.91 -11.29
C LEU A 184 -22.28 16.43 -11.53
N ASP A 185 -22.98 15.94 -10.49
CA ASP A 185 -24.40 15.55 -10.57
C ASP A 185 -25.26 16.73 -11.08
N GLN A 186 -25.05 17.92 -10.52
CA GLN A 186 -25.78 19.13 -10.93
C GLN A 186 -25.49 19.53 -12.39
N GLN A 187 -24.23 19.46 -12.83
CA GLN A 187 -23.85 19.79 -14.21
C GLN A 187 -24.45 18.81 -15.22
N ILE A 188 -24.47 17.52 -14.90
CA ILE A 188 -25.08 16.48 -15.74
C ILE A 188 -26.60 16.73 -15.86
N ARG A 189 -27.30 17.00 -14.75
CA ARG A 189 -28.74 17.32 -14.77
C ARG A 189 -29.08 18.57 -15.57
N ARG A 190 -28.20 19.56 -15.56
CA ARG A 190 -28.37 20.83 -16.32
C ARG A 190 -27.95 20.72 -17.79
N GLY A 191 -27.36 19.60 -18.20
CA GLY A 191 -26.89 19.39 -19.57
C GLY A 191 -25.63 20.19 -19.94
N THR A 192 -24.83 20.63 -18.96
CA THR A 192 -23.57 21.34 -19.15
C THR A 192 -22.39 20.38 -19.16
N PHE A 193 -22.22 19.63 -20.26
CA PHE A 193 -21.27 18.51 -20.33
C PHE A 193 -19.79 18.91 -20.42
N GLU A 194 -19.46 20.09 -20.94
CA GLU A 194 -18.07 20.58 -21.01
C GLU A 194 -17.51 20.86 -19.60
N GLY A 195 -18.29 21.52 -18.75
CA GLY A 195 -17.92 21.75 -17.35
C GLY A 195 -17.87 20.44 -16.54
N ALA A 196 -18.79 19.51 -16.82
CA ALA A 196 -18.78 18.17 -16.23
C ALA A 196 -17.49 17.41 -16.56
N LEU A 197 -17.00 17.52 -17.79
CA LEU A 197 -15.78 16.85 -18.22
C LEU A 197 -14.54 17.40 -17.49
N GLU A 198 -14.50 18.71 -17.25
CA GLU A 198 -13.43 19.33 -16.47
C GLU A 198 -13.47 18.87 -15.01
N THR A 199 -14.65 18.85 -14.38
CA THR A 199 -14.80 18.34 -13.01
C THR A 199 -14.45 16.86 -12.88
N VAL A 200 -14.73 16.01 -13.88
CA VAL A 200 -14.29 14.60 -13.89
C VAL A 200 -12.77 14.49 -13.98
N LYS A 201 -12.11 15.34 -14.76
CA LYS A 201 -10.63 15.37 -14.83
C LYS A 201 -10.02 15.79 -13.50
N GLU A 202 -10.61 16.78 -12.84
CA GLU A 202 -10.18 17.18 -11.50
C GLU A 202 -10.35 16.00 -10.52
N LEU A 203 -11.50 15.30 -10.55
CA LEU A 203 -11.70 14.07 -9.75
C LEU A 203 -10.63 13.01 -10.05
N GLY A 204 -10.20 12.88 -11.31
CA GLY A 204 -9.11 11.98 -11.69
C GLY A 204 -7.78 12.34 -11.04
N VAL A 205 -7.40 13.63 -11.03
CA VAL A 205 -6.18 14.11 -10.37
C VAL A 205 -6.24 13.82 -8.86
N GLU A 206 -7.40 14.03 -8.25
CA GLU A 206 -7.64 13.71 -6.84
C GLU A 206 -7.41 12.23 -6.53
N VAL A 207 -7.99 11.33 -7.33
CA VAL A 207 -7.78 9.88 -7.20
C VAL A 207 -6.29 9.52 -7.34
N THR A 208 -5.57 10.11 -8.30
CA THR A 208 -4.12 9.85 -8.45
C THR A 208 -3.30 10.35 -7.27
N THR A 209 -3.74 11.43 -6.62
CA THR A 209 -3.06 11.98 -5.44
C THR A 209 -3.26 11.05 -4.24
N MET A 210 -4.49 10.54 -4.04
CA MET A 210 -4.76 9.52 -3.02
C MET A 210 -3.97 8.22 -3.26
N GLU A 211 -3.80 7.82 -4.52
CA GLU A 211 -2.97 6.66 -4.87
C GLU A 211 -1.51 6.85 -4.43
N GLN A 212 -0.94 8.03 -4.71
CA GLN A 212 0.43 8.35 -4.32
C GLN A 212 0.60 8.36 -2.80
N GLU A 213 -0.36 8.93 -2.07
CA GLU A 213 -0.38 8.91 -0.61
C GLU A 213 -0.39 7.47 -0.07
N LEU A 214 -1.27 6.60 -0.58
CA LEU A 214 -1.31 5.18 -0.19
C LEU A 214 -0.01 4.44 -0.51
N VAL A 215 0.61 4.71 -1.66
CA VAL A 215 1.89 4.11 -2.03
C VAL A 215 3.02 4.56 -1.09
N SER A 216 3.06 5.85 -0.75
CA SER A 216 4.03 6.39 0.21
C SER A 216 3.85 5.75 1.59
N LEU A 217 2.60 5.56 2.02
CA LEU A 217 2.25 4.97 3.28
C LEU A 217 2.68 3.50 3.34
N ARG A 218 2.46 2.75 2.25
CA ARG A 218 2.93 1.38 2.07
C ARG A 218 4.45 1.27 2.23
N GLN A 219 5.21 2.20 1.65
CA GLN A 219 6.66 2.22 1.78
C GLN A 219 7.10 2.51 3.22
N GLU A 220 6.42 3.43 3.90
CA GLU A 220 6.69 3.76 5.31
C GLU A 220 6.47 2.55 6.23
N ILE A 221 5.35 1.83 6.05
CA ILE A 221 5.05 0.60 6.81
C ILE A 221 6.10 -0.47 6.57
N ARG A 222 6.53 -0.68 5.31
CA ARG A 222 7.58 -1.66 4.99
C ARG A 222 8.92 -1.32 5.65
N ARG A 223 9.23 -0.02 5.79
CA ARG A 223 10.48 0.43 6.40
C ARG A 223 10.48 0.28 7.92
N ASN A 224 9.43 0.73 8.60
CA ASN A 224 9.31 0.60 10.05
C ASN A 224 7.84 0.68 10.51
N VAL A 225 7.25 -0.49 10.73
CA VAL A 225 5.85 -0.63 11.12
C VAL A 225 5.54 0.03 12.47
N VAL A 226 6.46 -0.07 13.43
CA VAL A 226 6.25 0.44 14.79
C VAL A 226 6.20 1.96 14.79
N GLU A 227 7.14 2.59 14.10
CA GLU A 227 7.22 4.06 13.98
C GLU A 227 6.07 4.63 13.13
N ALA A 228 5.62 3.90 12.11
CA ALA A 228 4.46 4.28 11.31
C ALA A 228 3.16 4.27 12.13
N LEU A 229 3.02 3.32 13.07
CA LEU A 229 1.81 3.15 13.88
C LEU A 229 1.78 3.99 15.16
N ASP A 230 2.94 4.36 15.69
CA ASP A 230 3.04 5.29 16.84
C ASP A 230 2.53 6.70 16.50
N LYS A 231 2.49 7.06 15.20
CA LYS A 231 1.88 8.31 14.76
C LYS A 231 0.36 8.27 15.00
N PRO A 232 -0.20 9.13 15.88
CA PRO A 232 -1.64 9.14 16.20
C PRO A 232 -2.52 9.47 14.99
N ASP A 233 -1.91 9.97 13.91
CA ASP A 233 -2.57 10.36 12.68
C ASP A 233 -2.78 9.18 11.73
N TYR A 234 -1.94 8.15 11.78
CA TYR A 234 -1.99 7.02 10.85
C TYR A 234 -3.32 6.26 10.90
N ARG A 235 -3.69 5.77 12.10
CA ARG A 235 -4.95 5.04 12.31
C ARG A 235 -6.17 5.91 12.02
N ARG A 236 -6.09 7.22 12.32
CA ARG A 236 -7.16 8.16 12.03
C ARG A 236 -7.32 8.37 10.52
N MET A 237 -6.21 8.51 9.80
CA MET A 237 -6.15 8.67 8.35
C MET A 237 -6.70 7.43 7.62
N LEU A 238 -6.26 6.22 7.98
CA LEU A 238 -6.78 4.99 7.38
C LEU A 238 -8.28 4.81 7.62
N ASN A 239 -8.75 5.04 8.84
CA ASN A 239 -10.17 4.94 9.16
C ASN A 239 -11.01 6.00 8.43
N ARG A 240 -10.46 7.21 8.27
CA ARG A 240 -11.06 8.28 7.48
C ARG A 240 -11.16 7.89 6.02
N MET A 241 -10.06 7.46 5.39
CA MET A 241 -10.04 6.98 4.00
C MET A 241 -11.03 5.83 3.78
N THR A 242 -11.09 4.86 4.69
CA THR A 242 -12.03 3.73 4.60
C THR A 242 -13.47 4.21 4.54
N ARG A 243 -13.86 5.13 5.43
CA ARG A 243 -15.22 5.68 5.47
C ARG A 243 -15.53 6.51 4.23
N GLN A 244 -14.55 7.26 3.75
CA GLN A 244 -14.67 8.10 2.57
C GLN A 244 -14.87 7.25 1.31
N LEU A 245 -13.99 6.27 1.05
CA LEU A 245 -14.06 5.38 -0.10
C LEU A 245 -15.40 4.61 -0.16
N HIS A 246 -15.93 4.17 0.98
CA HIS A 246 -17.24 3.50 1.02
C HIS A 246 -18.39 4.42 0.63
N ARG A 247 -18.42 5.65 1.15
CA ARG A 247 -19.47 6.63 0.81
C ARG A 247 -19.41 7.03 -0.67
N GLU A 248 -18.21 7.20 -1.20
CA GLU A 248 -17.98 7.65 -2.57
C GLU A 248 -18.33 6.58 -3.61
N ARG A 249 -18.27 5.30 -3.25
CA ARG A 249 -18.68 4.22 -4.15
C ARG A 249 -20.16 4.32 -4.55
N GLU A 250 -21.03 4.52 -3.57
CA GLU A 250 -22.48 4.63 -3.80
C GLU A 250 -22.80 5.83 -4.70
N THR A 251 -22.10 6.94 -4.51
CA THR A 251 -22.29 8.15 -5.32
C THR A 251 -21.77 7.96 -6.74
N PHE A 252 -20.65 7.27 -6.96
CA PHE A 252 -20.19 6.92 -8.32
C PHE A 252 -21.18 6.05 -9.08
N ASP A 253 -21.74 5.02 -8.44
CA ASP A 253 -22.75 4.16 -9.06
C ASP A 253 -23.99 4.97 -9.47
N ASN A 254 -24.41 5.92 -8.65
CA ASN A 254 -25.51 6.83 -8.97
C ASN A 254 -25.18 7.79 -10.11
N LEU A 255 -23.96 8.35 -10.13
CA LEU A 255 -23.50 9.22 -11.22
C LEU A 255 -23.43 8.48 -12.56
N ILE A 256 -22.93 7.24 -12.56
CA ILE A 256 -22.87 6.39 -13.76
C ILE A 256 -24.29 6.11 -14.29
N LYS A 257 -25.23 5.79 -13.41
CA LYS A 257 -26.65 5.60 -13.79
C LYS A 257 -27.23 6.88 -14.39
N LEU A 258 -26.98 8.03 -13.76
CA LEU A 258 -27.45 9.32 -14.25
C LEU A 258 -26.90 9.64 -15.64
N VAL A 259 -25.60 9.43 -15.88
CA VAL A 259 -24.98 9.64 -17.20
C VAL A 259 -25.63 8.74 -18.24
N ARG A 260 -25.81 7.44 -17.95
CA ARG A 260 -26.51 6.50 -18.86
C ARG A 260 -27.94 6.93 -19.17
N GLU A 261 -28.71 7.33 -18.16
CA GLU A 261 -30.08 7.82 -18.34
C GLU A 261 -30.11 9.08 -19.21
N THR A 262 -29.19 10.02 -18.98
CA THR A 262 -29.08 11.23 -19.82
C THR A 262 -28.65 10.90 -21.26
N HIS A 263 -27.78 9.90 -21.45
CA HIS A 263 -27.36 9.44 -22.78
C HIS A 263 -28.55 8.87 -23.55
N GLN A 264 -29.32 7.97 -22.92
CA GLN A 264 -30.51 7.37 -23.52
C GLN A 264 -31.59 8.41 -23.85
N ASN A 265 -31.81 9.39 -22.96
CA ASN A 265 -32.79 10.45 -23.19
C ASN A 265 -32.39 11.36 -24.37
N LEU A 266 -31.09 11.65 -24.54
CA LEU A 266 -30.61 12.47 -25.66
C LEU A 266 -30.58 11.69 -26.98
N ASP A 267 -30.26 10.40 -26.96
CA ASP A 267 -30.32 9.55 -28.16
C ASP A 267 -31.74 9.48 -28.74
N GLN A 268 -32.77 9.46 -27.89
CA GLN A 268 -34.18 9.46 -28.31
C GLN A 268 -34.64 10.80 -28.92
N LEU A 269 -33.98 11.92 -28.57
CA LEU A 269 -34.35 13.27 -29.01
C LEU A 269 -33.59 13.74 -30.27
N SER A 270 -32.61 12.97 -30.75
CA SER A 270 -31.63 13.44 -31.73
C SER A 270 -31.97 13.02 -33.17
N PHE A 271 -32.52 13.95 -33.97
CA PHE A 271 -32.60 13.82 -35.44
C PHE A 271 -32.06 15.06 -36.21
N SER A 272 -31.50 16.10 -35.56
CA SER A 272 -31.06 17.27 -36.36
C SER A 272 -29.90 18.15 -35.88
N GLN A 273 -29.56 18.33 -34.59
CA GLN A 273 -28.51 19.32 -34.20
C GLN A 273 -27.73 19.02 -32.89
N SER A 274 -27.68 17.77 -32.41
CA SER A 274 -27.17 17.39 -31.08
C SER A 274 -25.87 16.57 -31.07
N ASP A 275 -25.14 16.46 -32.19
CA ASP A 275 -23.95 15.60 -32.28
C ASP A 275 -22.82 16.00 -31.30
N THR A 276 -22.56 17.30 -31.11
CA THR A 276 -21.48 17.74 -30.20
C THR A 276 -21.75 17.44 -28.73
N LYS A 277 -23.03 17.54 -28.31
CA LYS A 277 -23.42 17.22 -26.92
C LYS A 277 -23.38 15.73 -26.65
N LEU A 278 -23.78 14.90 -27.63
CA LEU A 278 -23.68 13.44 -27.54
C LEU A 278 -22.21 12.98 -27.49
N VAL A 279 -21.33 13.56 -28.32
CA VAL A 279 -19.90 13.27 -28.28
C VAL A 279 -19.28 13.66 -26.93
N ASN A 280 -19.59 14.85 -26.42
CA ASN A 280 -19.09 15.29 -25.11
C ASN A 280 -19.62 14.41 -23.97
N LEU A 281 -20.86 13.92 -24.06
CA LEU A 281 -21.45 13.02 -23.08
C LEU A 281 -20.81 11.62 -23.13
N GLY A 282 -20.52 11.09 -24.31
CA GLY A 282 -19.77 9.83 -24.46
C GLY A 282 -18.35 9.93 -23.92
N CYS A 283 -17.66 11.05 -24.16
CA CYS A 283 -16.36 11.34 -23.55
C CYS A 283 -16.44 11.44 -22.02
N LEU A 284 -17.48 12.11 -21.51
CA LEU A 284 -17.74 12.22 -20.07
C LEU A 284 -17.96 10.83 -19.44
N GLU A 285 -18.77 9.99 -20.08
CA GLU A 285 -19.04 8.63 -19.62
C GLU A 285 -17.74 7.81 -19.54
N GLN A 286 -16.93 7.81 -20.60
CA GLN A 286 -15.66 7.08 -20.62
C GLN A 286 -14.70 7.56 -19.53
N GLN A 287 -14.54 8.88 -19.37
CA GLN A 287 -13.66 9.45 -18.34
C GLN A 287 -14.17 9.14 -16.93
N LEU A 288 -15.49 9.23 -16.71
CA LEU A 288 -16.10 8.90 -15.42
C LEU A 288 -15.88 7.43 -15.06
N TYR A 289 -16.01 6.50 -16.02
CA TYR A 289 -15.69 5.10 -15.78
C TYR A 289 -14.22 4.87 -15.44
N GLN A 290 -13.30 5.54 -16.13
CA GLN A 290 -11.87 5.41 -15.83
C GLN A 290 -11.57 5.86 -14.40
N VAL A 291 -12.10 7.02 -13.99
CA VAL A 291 -11.94 7.52 -12.62
C VAL A 291 -12.58 6.58 -11.60
N ALA A 292 -13.79 6.08 -11.87
CA ALA A 292 -14.47 5.12 -11.00
C ALA A 292 -13.70 3.79 -10.87
N GLN A 293 -13.12 3.28 -11.96
CA GLN A 293 -12.28 2.09 -11.92
C GLN A 293 -10.99 2.30 -11.11
N SER A 294 -10.32 3.44 -11.31
CA SER A 294 -9.15 3.79 -10.51
C SER A 294 -9.49 3.92 -9.03
N HIS A 295 -10.65 4.50 -8.71
CA HIS A 295 -11.15 4.56 -7.33
C HIS A 295 -11.43 3.18 -6.72
N LEU A 296 -12.01 2.25 -7.49
CA LEU A 296 -12.18 0.86 -7.04
C LEU A 296 -10.83 0.15 -6.80
N LYS A 297 -9.80 0.46 -7.60
CA LYS A 297 -8.44 -0.05 -7.34
C LYS A 297 -7.86 0.49 -6.04
N LEU A 298 -8.09 1.77 -5.71
CA LEU A 298 -7.66 2.35 -4.43
C LEU A 298 -8.24 1.59 -3.23
N PHE A 299 -9.50 1.16 -3.33
CA PHE A 299 -10.14 0.36 -2.28
C PHE A 299 -9.42 -0.98 -2.07
N ASN A 300 -9.07 -1.68 -3.15
CA ASN A 300 -8.31 -2.92 -3.05
C ASN A 300 -6.91 -2.69 -2.47
N TYR A 301 -6.21 -1.64 -2.93
CA TYR A 301 -4.91 -1.28 -2.36
C TYR A 301 -4.98 -0.94 -0.88
N GLN A 302 -6.07 -0.32 -0.44
CA GLN A 302 -6.27 -0.02 0.97
C GLN A 302 -6.52 -1.27 1.81
N LEU A 303 -7.27 -2.26 1.28
CA LEU A 303 -7.42 -3.56 1.92
C LEU A 303 -6.09 -4.31 2.02
N GLU A 304 -5.32 -4.34 0.93
CA GLU A 304 -3.97 -4.92 0.90
C GLU A 304 -3.04 -4.22 1.89
N LEU A 305 -3.16 -2.90 2.03
CA LEU A 305 -2.37 -2.16 2.99
C LEU A 305 -2.69 -2.58 4.44
N ASN A 306 -3.97 -2.77 4.77
CA ASN A 306 -4.36 -3.25 6.11
C ASN A 306 -3.77 -4.63 6.38
N THR A 307 -3.87 -5.57 5.44
CA THR A 307 -3.28 -6.91 5.62
C THR A 307 -1.76 -6.84 5.75
N LEU A 308 -1.10 -6.02 4.93
CA LEU A 308 0.35 -5.80 5.04
C LEU A 308 0.75 -5.20 6.38
N THR A 309 -0.05 -4.30 6.94
CA THR A 309 0.23 -3.71 8.26
C THR A 309 0.10 -4.73 9.38
N GLU A 310 -0.92 -5.59 9.33
CA GLU A 310 -1.12 -6.67 10.28
C GLU A 310 0.04 -7.68 10.20
N ASP A 311 0.42 -8.11 9.00
CA ASP A 311 1.53 -9.04 8.79
C ASP A 311 2.86 -8.47 9.26
N ALA A 312 3.12 -7.20 8.92
CA ALA A 312 4.37 -6.54 9.29
C ALA A 312 4.41 -6.25 10.80
N LEU A 313 3.27 -5.98 11.44
CA LEU A 313 3.15 -5.91 12.90
C LEU A 313 3.46 -7.25 13.54
N MET A 314 2.85 -8.34 13.05
CA MET A 314 3.09 -9.68 13.57
C MET A 314 4.55 -10.09 13.38
N SER A 315 5.16 -9.75 12.24
CA SER A 315 6.58 -9.95 11.99
C SER A 315 7.45 -9.14 12.96
N SER A 316 7.12 -7.86 13.20
CA SER A 316 7.83 -7.02 14.16
C SER A 316 7.72 -7.55 15.59
N LEU A 317 6.53 -7.95 16.02
CA LEU A 317 6.30 -8.58 17.33
C LEU A 317 7.08 -9.88 17.45
N ARG A 318 7.04 -10.76 16.44
CA ARG A 318 7.86 -11.98 16.40
C ARG A 318 9.35 -11.66 16.49
N SER A 319 9.81 -10.64 15.76
CA SER A 319 11.22 -10.23 15.78
C SER A 319 11.67 -9.66 17.13
N THR A 320 10.73 -9.03 17.87
CA THR A 320 10.96 -8.48 19.20
C THR A 320 10.94 -9.57 20.27
N LEU A 321 10.03 -10.56 20.10
CA LEU A 321 9.91 -11.71 20.99
C LEU A 321 10.95 -12.79 20.70
N MET A 322 11.59 -12.78 19.52
CA MET A 322 12.71 -13.64 19.20
C MET A 322 13.92 -13.24 20.05
N VAL A 323 14.32 -14.15 20.94
CA VAL A 323 15.59 -14.06 21.65
C VAL A 323 16.70 -14.12 20.60
N ARG A 324 17.41 -13.01 20.42
CA ARG A 324 18.57 -12.97 19.52
C ARG A 324 19.71 -13.75 20.17
N PHE A 325 19.94 -14.97 19.70
CA PHE A 325 21.04 -15.82 20.16
C PHE A 325 22.35 -15.37 19.52
N HIS A 326 23.23 -14.73 20.30
CA HIS A 326 24.54 -14.33 19.81
C HIS A 326 25.46 -15.55 19.71
N LEU A 327 25.57 -16.16 18.53
CA LEU A 327 26.39 -17.36 18.29
C LEU A 327 27.82 -17.25 18.85
N GLU A 328 28.46 -16.10 18.74
CA GLU A 328 29.82 -15.91 19.27
C GLU A 328 29.86 -15.82 20.82
N LYS A 329 28.88 -15.15 21.43
CA LYS A 329 28.90 -14.92 22.88
C LYS A 329 28.28 -16.07 23.67
N GLU A 330 27.30 -16.75 23.11
CA GLU A 330 26.49 -17.75 23.82
C GLU A 330 26.88 -19.17 23.39
N LEU A 331 27.05 -19.44 22.10
CA LEU A 331 27.46 -20.78 21.63
C LEU A 331 28.98 -20.97 21.71
N LEU A 332 29.76 -20.07 21.10
CA LEU A 332 31.21 -20.24 21.04
C LEU A 332 31.83 -20.14 22.45
N ALA A 333 31.35 -19.24 23.29
CA ALA A 333 31.82 -19.17 24.68
C ALA A 333 31.52 -20.45 25.47
N GLU A 334 30.34 -21.06 25.30
CA GLU A 334 29.98 -22.31 25.97
C GLU A 334 30.74 -23.52 25.39
N VAL A 335 30.97 -23.54 24.08
CA VAL A 335 31.80 -24.56 23.39
C VAL A 335 33.26 -24.46 23.85
N LEU A 336 33.81 -23.26 24.01
CA LEU A 336 35.16 -23.04 24.55
C LEU A 336 35.24 -23.32 26.06
N ARG A 337 34.14 -23.13 26.80
CA ARG A 337 34.07 -23.47 28.23
C ARG A 337 34.02 -24.97 28.45
N SER A 338 33.26 -25.68 27.63
CA SER A 338 33.14 -27.14 27.66
C SER A 338 34.38 -27.85 27.12
N ASN A 339 35.06 -27.27 26.13
CA ASN A 339 36.38 -27.70 25.63
C ASN A 339 37.44 -26.61 25.87
N PRO A 340 38.01 -26.52 27.08
CA PRO A 340 38.98 -25.47 27.40
C PRO A 340 40.21 -25.55 26.48
N PRO A 341 40.84 -24.40 26.16
CA PRO A 341 42.07 -24.31 25.35
C PRO A 341 43.26 -24.86 26.16
N GLY A 342 43.26 -26.17 26.31
CA GLY A 342 44.23 -26.98 27.03
C GLY A 342 44.25 -28.39 26.45
N GLU A 343 43.11 -28.89 25.98
CA GLU A 343 43.04 -30.12 25.17
C GLU A 343 43.61 -29.89 23.76
N VAL A 344 43.38 -28.71 23.19
CA VAL A 344 44.04 -28.26 21.95
C VAL A 344 45.53 -28.04 22.18
N VAL A 345 45.97 -27.43 23.29
CA VAL A 345 47.40 -27.28 23.59
C VAL A 345 48.07 -28.64 23.81
N ALA A 346 47.39 -29.60 24.46
CA ALA A 346 47.84 -30.98 24.53
C ALA A 346 47.91 -31.64 23.14
N ARG A 347 46.93 -31.41 22.26
CA ARG A 347 46.94 -31.92 20.88
C ARG A 347 47.85 -31.16 19.89
N THR A 348 48.27 -29.94 20.19
CA THR A 348 48.98 -29.06 19.22
C THR A 348 50.39 -28.69 19.67
N ALA A 349 50.71 -28.72 20.96
CA ALA A 349 52.08 -28.53 21.46
C ALA A 349 52.74 -29.85 21.86
N VAL A 350 51.99 -30.79 22.47
CA VAL A 350 52.53 -32.10 22.90
C VAL A 350 52.47 -33.13 21.77
N LEU A 351 51.40 -33.15 20.96
CA LEU A 351 51.23 -34.13 19.86
C LEU A 351 52.20 -33.98 18.66
N PRO A 352 52.65 -32.78 18.21
CA PRO A 352 53.63 -32.67 17.12
C PRO A 352 55.04 -33.09 17.54
N LEU A 353 55.37 -33.02 18.84
CA LEU A 353 56.57 -33.66 19.40
C LEU A 353 56.46 -35.19 19.37
N LEU A 354 55.24 -35.75 19.24
CA LEU A 354 54.95 -37.18 19.12
C LEU A 354 54.55 -37.63 17.71
N GLN A 355 54.62 -36.74 16.70
CA GLN A 355 54.27 -36.98 15.29
C GLN A 355 53.09 -37.95 15.03
N PRO A 356 51.84 -37.45 15.05
CA PRO A 356 50.88 -37.93 14.07
C PRO A 356 50.25 -36.77 13.30
N LEU A 357 49.97 -37.00 12.01
CA LEU A 357 49.37 -36.04 11.09
C LEU A 357 48.13 -35.38 11.72
N SER A 358 48.09 -34.05 11.74
CA SER A 358 46.92 -33.32 12.24
C SER A 358 45.71 -33.53 11.32
N PRO A 359 44.52 -33.86 11.85
CA PRO A 359 43.30 -33.81 11.07
C PRO A 359 42.96 -32.35 10.74
N ARG A 360 42.49 -32.09 9.51
CA ARG A 360 41.91 -30.79 9.14
C ARG A 360 40.60 -30.63 9.90
N ILE A 361 40.63 -29.95 11.03
CA ILE A 361 39.42 -29.61 11.79
C ILE A 361 38.99 -28.20 11.36
N LEU A 362 37.75 -28.08 10.90
CA LEU A 362 37.12 -26.79 10.62
C LEU A 362 36.65 -26.16 11.93
N ASP A 363 37.24 -25.00 12.28
CA ASP A 363 36.84 -24.22 13.44
C ASP A 363 35.57 -23.42 13.14
N LEU A 364 34.60 -23.42 14.07
CA LEU A 364 33.36 -22.65 14.00
C LEU A 364 33.64 -21.14 13.86
N ALA A 365 34.75 -20.66 14.43
CA ALA A 365 35.19 -19.27 14.27
C ALA A 365 35.47 -18.90 12.81
N THR A 366 35.77 -19.86 11.94
CA THR A 366 35.96 -19.62 10.50
C THR A 366 34.67 -19.14 9.85
N PHE A 367 33.52 -19.67 10.26
CA PHE A 367 32.21 -19.29 9.71
C PHE A 367 31.69 -17.97 10.27
N LEU A 368 32.13 -17.60 11.48
CA LEU A 368 31.71 -16.37 12.17
C LEU A 368 32.59 -15.15 11.85
N ARG A 369 33.69 -15.32 11.12
CA ARG A 369 34.52 -14.20 10.67
C ARG A 369 33.74 -13.31 9.69
N PRO A 370 34.02 -11.99 9.68
CA PRO A 370 33.44 -11.08 8.70
C PRO A 370 33.70 -11.62 7.29
N GLN A 371 32.64 -12.05 6.61
CA GLN A 371 32.76 -12.53 5.25
C GLN A 371 32.99 -11.33 4.35
N THR A 372 34.18 -11.24 3.77
CA THR A 372 34.44 -10.28 2.70
C THR A 372 33.79 -10.80 1.43
N LEU A 373 32.81 -10.06 0.89
CA LEU A 373 32.26 -10.36 -0.43
C LEU A 373 33.42 -10.50 -1.42
N LEU A 374 33.49 -11.64 -2.12
CA LEU A 374 34.45 -11.83 -3.20
C LEU A 374 34.19 -10.74 -4.24
N SER A 375 35.24 -10.17 -4.83
CA SER A 375 35.13 -8.99 -5.72
C SER A 375 34.07 -9.10 -6.83
N ARG A 376 33.72 -10.34 -7.24
CA ARG A 376 32.66 -10.64 -8.21
C ARG A 376 31.23 -10.29 -7.74
N GLU A 377 31.00 -10.16 -6.43
CA GLU A 377 29.73 -9.67 -5.86
C GLU A 377 29.72 -8.16 -5.63
N ARG A 378 30.88 -7.49 -5.60
CA ARG A 378 30.96 -6.01 -5.55
C ARG A 378 30.63 -5.34 -6.88
N GLU A 379 30.83 -6.06 -7.99
CA GLU A 379 30.48 -5.60 -9.34
C GLU A 379 29.02 -5.86 -9.72
N ARG A 380 28.26 -6.59 -8.87
CA ARG A 380 26.81 -6.54 -8.99
C ARG A 380 26.39 -5.12 -8.62
N PRO A 381 25.63 -4.41 -9.47
CA PRO A 381 25.02 -3.17 -9.03
C PRO A 381 24.29 -3.47 -7.72
N PRO A 382 24.34 -2.57 -6.72
CA PRO A 382 23.49 -2.71 -5.55
C PRO A 382 22.08 -2.95 -6.09
N GLU A 383 21.42 -4.02 -5.64
CA GLU A 383 19.98 -4.14 -5.79
C GLU A 383 19.39 -2.95 -5.02
N GLU A 384 19.29 -1.82 -5.71
CA GLU A 384 18.35 -0.79 -5.39
C GLU A 384 17.01 -1.52 -5.35
N PHE A 385 16.45 -1.67 -4.15
CA PHE A 385 15.10 -2.16 -3.90
C PHE A 385 14.04 -1.18 -4.46
N PHE A 386 14.22 -0.77 -5.71
CA PHE A 386 13.30 -0.03 -6.55
C PHE A 386 13.05 -0.89 -7.78
N ASP A 387 12.37 -2.02 -7.59
CA ASP A 387 11.53 -2.51 -8.67
C ASP A 387 10.25 -1.66 -8.61
N GLU A 388 10.16 -0.67 -9.51
CA GLU A 388 8.89 -0.43 -10.17
C GLU A 388 8.42 -1.81 -10.65
N ILE A 389 7.32 -2.32 -10.06
CA ILE A 389 6.81 -3.66 -10.37
C ILE A 389 6.36 -3.63 -11.83
N ASP A 390 7.27 -4.02 -12.72
CA ASP A 390 7.00 -4.19 -14.13
C ASP A 390 6.12 -5.43 -14.26
N LEU A 391 4.80 -5.22 -14.28
CA LEU A 391 3.75 -6.25 -14.34
C LEU A 391 4.01 -7.30 -15.44
N ASP A 392 4.73 -6.91 -16.50
CA ASP A 392 5.09 -7.80 -17.60
C ASP A 392 6.26 -8.74 -17.25
N LYS A 393 7.17 -8.36 -16.36
CA LYS A 393 8.21 -9.26 -15.84
C LYS A 393 7.62 -10.30 -14.90
N GLU A 394 6.67 -9.90 -14.05
CA GLU A 394 6.00 -10.82 -13.13
C GLU A 394 5.17 -11.87 -13.88
N LYS A 395 4.43 -11.47 -14.92
CA LYS A 395 3.73 -12.40 -15.81
C LYS A 395 4.67 -13.40 -16.47
N ARG A 396 5.82 -12.94 -16.99
CA ARG A 396 6.84 -13.83 -17.58
C ARG A 396 7.40 -14.81 -16.54
N MET A 397 7.64 -14.36 -15.31
CA MET A 397 8.11 -15.24 -14.23
C MET A 397 7.06 -16.30 -13.87
N GLN A 398 5.79 -15.92 -13.75
CA GLN A 398 4.70 -16.85 -13.49
C GLN A 398 4.49 -17.85 -14.65
N GLU A 399 4.64 -17.41 -15.90
CA GLU A 399 4.59 -18.29 -17.07
C GLU A 399 5.74 -19.31 -17.04
N MET A 400 6.96 -18.86 -16.75
CA MET A 400 8.13 -19.73 -16.62
C MET A 400 8.01 -20.73 -15.47
N GLU A 401 7.43 -20.33 -14.34
CA GLU A 401 7.15 -21.23 -13.21
C GLU A 401 6.09 -22.27 -13.57
N LYS A 402 5.02 -21.87 -14.26
CA LYS A 402 3.99 -22.79 -14.76
C LYS A 402 4.56 -23.79 -15.76
N GLU A 403 5.42 -23.35 -16.68
CA GLU A 403 6.09 -24.25 -17.62
C GLU A 403 7.00 -25.26 -16.90
N ARG A 404 7.78 -24.81 -15.92
CA ARG A 404 8.63 -25.70 -15.11
C ARG A 404 7.78 -26.73 -14.37
N HIS A 405 6.69 -26.27 -13.73
CA HIS A 405 5.76 -27.13 -13.01
C HIS A 405 5.13 -28.19 -13.93
N GLN A 406 4.71 -27.80 -15.13
CA GLN A 406 4.16 -28.73 -16.13
C GLN A 406 5.18 -29.79 -16.57
N ARG A 407 6.42 -29.37 -16.88
CA ARG A 407 7.50 -30.31 -17.27
C ARG A 407 7.79 -31.32 -16.16
N THR A 408 7.84 -30.88 -14.90
CA THR A 408 8.06 -31.79 -13.76
C THR A 408 6.91 -32.80 -13.62
N LEU A 409 5.65 -32.36 -13.81
CA LEU A 409 4.51 -33.27 -13.76
C LEU A 409 4.53 -34.32 -14.87
N GLU A 410 4.87 -33.93 -16.10
CA GLU A 410 4.98 -34.86 -17.23
C GLU A 410 6.06 -35.92 -17.01
N LEU A 411 7.21 -35.51 -16.45
CA LEU A 411 8.29 -36.43 -16.08
C LEU A 411 7.85 -37.43 -15.00
N LEU A 412 7.21 -36.94 -13.92
CA LEU A 412 6.69 -37.81 -12.86
C LEU A 412 5.64 -38.80 -13.39
N GLN A 413 4.75 -38.36 -14.28
CA GLN A 413 3.78 -39.24 -14.91
C GLN A 413 4.44 -40.31 -15.81
N ARG A 414 5.49 -39.95 -16.55
CA ARG A 414 6.28 -40.91 -17.34
C ARG A 414 6.93 -41.96 -16.45
N ILE A 415 7.50 -41.54 -15.31
CA ILE A 415 8.09 -42.45 -14.31
C ILE A 415 7.03 -43.39 -13.74
N PHE A 416 5.88 -42.87 -13.30
CA PHE A 416 4.80 -43.71 -12.76
C PHE A 416 4.23 -44.69 -13.79
N ARG A 417 4.10 -44.29 -15.07
CA ARG A 417 3.68 -45.20 -16.14
C ARG A 417 4.68 -46.35 -16.34
N LEU A 418 5.98 -46.09 -16.27
CA LEU A 418 6.99 -47.16 -16.35
C LEU A 418 6.91 -48.12 -15.18
N LEU A 419 6.69 -47.62 -13.95
CA LEU A 419 6.60 -48.47 -12.76
C LEU A 419 5.31 -49.29 -12.72
N LEU A 420 4.16 -48.69 -13.08
CA LEU A 420 2.83 -49.30 -12.87
C LEU A 420 2.30 -50.11 -14.06
N LYS A 421 2.65 -49.78 -15.31
CA LYS A 421 2.15 -50.51 -16.50
C LYS A 421 2.55 -52.00 -16.52
N PRO A 422 3.78 -52.38 -16.12
CA PRO A 422 4.14 -53.79 -16.03
C PRO A 422 3.36 -54.54 -14.93
N LEU A 423 2.94 -53.86 -13.85
CA LEU A 423 2.16 -54.41 -12.73
C LEU A 423 0.71 -54.78 -13.10
N VAL A 424 0.21 -54.32 -14.25
CA VAL A 424 -1.09 -54.75 -14.79
C VAL A 424 -1.03 -56.20 -15.29
N LYS A 425 0.13 -56.66 -15.78
CA LYS A 425 0.31 -58.00 -16.37
C LYS A 425 0.98 -59.00 -15.43
N LYS A 426 1.78 -58.55 -14.46
CA LYS A 426 2.50 -59.37 -13.48
C LYS A 426 2.19 -58.91 -12.06
N SER A 427 1.96 -59.83 -11.12
CA SER A 427 1.66 -59.51 -9.70
C SER A 427 2.90 -59.12 -8.87
N ARG A 428 4.12 -59.35 -9.39
CA ARG A 428 5.41 -59.02 -8.77
C ARG A 428 6.43 -58.60 -9.83
N ILE A 429 7.13 -57.48 -9.60
CA ILE A 429 8.16 -56.96 -10.50
C ILE A 429 9.32 -56.41 -9.68
N SER A 430 10.55 -56.79 -10.02
CA SER A 430 11.77 -56.21 -9.46
C SER A 430 12.27 -55.04 -10.32
N LEU A 431 13.00 -54.10 -9.72
CA LEU A 431 13.65 -53.01 -10.45
C LEU A 431 14.62 -53.52 -11.53
N SER A 432 15.24 -54.68 -11.33
CA SER A 432 16.09 -55.32 -12.34
C SER A 432 15.33 -55.71 -13.62
N GLU A 433 14.05 -56.08 -13.53
CA GLU A 433 13.23 -56.34 -14.72
C GLU A 433 12.76 -55.04 -15.40
N ILE A 434 12.74 -53.93 -14.65
CA ILE A 434 12.38 -52.60 -15.16
C ILE A 434 13.58 -51.97 -15.87
N THR A 435 14.81 -52.22 -15.41
CA THR A 435 16.02 -51.77 -16.11
C THR A 435 16.16 -52.40 -17.49
N ASP A 436 15.73 -53.65 -17.65
CA ASP A 436 15.73 -54.33 -18.97
C ASP A 436 14.70 -53.73 -19.94
N LEU A 437 13.72 -52.97 -19.45
CA LEU A 437 12.71 -52.27 -20.24
C LEU A 437 13.10 -50.82 -20.55
N ILE A 438 14.19 -50.31 -20.00
CA ILE A 438 14.69 -48.94 -20.20
C ILE A 438 15.73 -48.96 -21.32
N ASP A 439 15.40 -48.35 -22.45
CA ASP A 439 16.39 -48.07 -23.49
C ASP A 439 17.27 -46.87 -23.08
N GLU A 440 18.61 -47.03 -23.13
CA GLU A 440 19.59 -46.02 -22.71
C GLU A 440 19.50 -44.67 -23.45
N ASN A 441 18.86 -44.65 -24.63
CA ASN A 441 18.72 -43.45 -25.45
C ASN A 441 17.48 -42.59 -25.11
N ASP A 442 16.56 -43.09 -24.29
CA ASP A 442 15.26 -42.46 -24.04
C ASP A 442 15.23 -41.55 -22.80
N TRP A 443 16.31 -41.58 -21.98
CA TRP A 443 16.37 -40.90 -20.69
C TRP A 443 17.61 -40.03 -20.56
N SER A 444 17.41 -38.75 -20.24
CA SER A 444 18.50 -37.83 -19.88
C SER A 444 19.07 -38.16 -18.49
N TRP A 445 20.35 -37.81 -18.24
CA TRP A 445 20.98 -37.92 -16.92
C TRP A 445 20.14 -37.29 -15.79
N GLY A 446 19.52 -36.13 -16.06
CA GLY A 446 18.67 -35.45 -15.08
C GLY A 446 17.35 -36.16 -14.81
N GLU A 447 16.79 -36.83 -15.82
CA GLU A 447 15.55 -37.60 -15.71
C GLU A 447 15.80 -38.93 -14.97
N MET A 448 16.95 -39.56 -15.20
CA MET A 448 17.38 -40.76 -14.46
C MET A 448 17.65 -40.45 -12.98
N ALA A 449 18.27 -39.31 -12.67
CA ALA A 449 18.44 -38.87 -11.29
C ALA A 449 17.09 -38.65 -10.58
N ALA A 450 16.12 -38.05 -11.28
CA ALA A 450 14.75 -37.89 -10.79
C ALA A 450 14.04 -39.24 -10.61
N PHE A 451 14.24 -40.19 -11.52
CA PHE A 451 13.73 -41.56 -11.40
C PHE A 451 14.28 -42.26 -10.15
N VAL A 452 15.58 -42.22 -9.91
CA VAL A 452 16.19 -42.81 -8.70
C VAL A 452 15.65 -42.16 -7.42
N HIS A 453 15.54 -40.83 -7.42
CA HIS A 453 15.05 -40.10 -6.26
C HIS A 453 13.57 -40.43 -5.95
N THR A 454 12.72 -40.47 -6.98
CA THR A 454 11.31 -40.83 -6.84
C THR A 454 11.13 -42.27 -6.37
N VAL A 455 11.89 -43.20 -6.92
CA VAL A 455 11.88 -44.61 -6.48
C VAL A 455 12.32 -44.75 -5.01
N LEU A 456 13.32 -43.99 -4.57
CA LEU A 456 13.73 -43.95 -3.16
C LEU A 456 12.63 -43.38 -2.24
N LEU A 457 11.97 -42.30 -2.66
CA LEU A 457 10.85 -41.70 -1.91
C LEU A 457 9.67 -42.67 -1.80
N LEU A 458 9.34 -43.35 -2.89
CA LEU A 458 8.30 -44.37 -2.92
C LEU A 458 8.64 -45.54 -1.99
N HIS A 459 9.89 -45.99 -1.95
CA HIS A 459 10.33 -47.00 -1.00
C HIS A 459 10.15 -46.54 0.46
N GLN A 460 10.48 -45.29 0.77
CA GLN A 460 10.24 -44.73 2.11
C GLN A 460 8.74 -44.66 2.45
N ALA A 461 7.88 -44.41 1.47
CA ALA A 461 6.43 -44.39 1.64
C ALA A 461 5.83 -45.80 1.85
N LYS A 462 6.53 -46.88 1.45
CA LYS A 462 6.19 -48.32 1.59
C LYS A 462 4.92 -48.79 0.87
N LYS A 463 3.96 -47.89 0.65
CA LYS A 463 2.65 -48.17 0.06
C LYS A 463 2.31 -47.10 -0.97
N ILE A 464 2.00 -47.54 -2.18
CA ILE A 464 1.36 -46.71 -3.22
C ILE A 464 -0.09 -47.15 -3.30
N LEU A 465 -0.98 -46.22 -3.02
CA LEU A 465 -2.40 -46.42 -3.22
C LEU A 465 -2.67 -46.16 -4.72
N ALA A 466 -3.21 -47.12 -5.47
CA ALA A 466 -3.57 -46.97 -6.88
C ALA A 466 -5.06 -47.32 -7.07
N GLN A 467 -5.92 -46.61 -6.33
CA GLN A 467 -7.38 -46.80 -6.31
C GLN A 467 -8.08 -45.45 -6.37
N LEU A 468 -9.17 -45.36 -7.14
CA LEU A 468 -10.15 -44.26 -7.06
C LEU A 468 -11.43 -44.77 -6.38
N PRO A 469 -12.16 -43.95 -5.62
CA PRO A 469 -12.02 -42.49 -5.51
C PRO A 469 -11.07 -42.06 -4.38
N TRP A 470 -10.20 -41.08 -4.67
CA TRP A 470 -9.52 -40.28 -3.64
C TRP A 470 -10.18 -38.91 -3.57
N GLU A 471 -10.54 -38.47 -2.37
CA GLU A 471 -10.85 -37.07 -2.11
C GLU A 471 -9.53 -36.29 -2.04
N TYR A 472 -8.93 -36.02 -3.21
CA TYR A 472 -7.77 -35.15 -3.29
C TYR A 472 -8.23 -33.70 -3.09
N ILE A 473 -7.84 -33.10 -1.97
CA ILE A 473 -8.03 -31.68 -1.71
C ILE A 473 -6.84 -30.95 -2.33
N PRO A 474 -6.99 -30.15 -3.40
CA PRO A 474 -5.89 -29.40 -3.96
C PRO A 474 -5.51 -28.30 -2.97
N GLY A 475 -4.48 -28.55 -2.18
CA GLY A 475 -4.09 -27.64 -1.09
C GLY A 475 -2.68 -27.83 -0.54
N ASP A 476 -2.05 -29.00 -0.66
CA ASP A 476 -0.72 -29.23 -0.07
C ASP A 476 0.36 -29.66 -1.07
N THR A 477 1.58 -29.32 -0.70
CA THR A 477 2.84 -29.14 -1.44
C THR A 477 3.41 -30.31 -2.26
N ASP A 478 2.72 -31.44 -2.38
CA ASP A 478 3.34 -32.67 -2.87
C ASP A 478 3.00 -32.98 -4.34
N LEU A 479 3.81 -32.38 -5.22
CA LEU A 479 3.85 -32.60 -6.68
C LEU A 479 3.77 -34.07 -7.12
N LEU A 480 4.30 -34.99 -6.30
CA LEU A 480 4.36 -36.42 -6.58
C LEU A 480 2.99 -37.09 -6.44
N GLU A 481 2.20 -36.73 -5.43
CA GLU A 481 0.84 -37.24 -5.23
C GLU A 481 -0.12 -36.70 -6.30
N PHE A 482 0.04 -35.41 -6.65
CA PHE A 482 -0.75 -34.79 -7.70
C PHE A 482 -0.50 -35.43 -9.08
N ALA A 483 0.77 -35.75 -9.40
CA ALA A 483 1.13 -36.43 -10.63
C ALA A 483 0.49 -37.83 -10.73
N LEU A 484 0.50 -38.59 -9.62
CA LEU A 484 -0.14 -39.91 -9.51
C LEU A 484 -1.67 -39.81 -9.67
N TYR A 485 -2.32 -38.88 -8.97
CA TYR A 485 -3.77 -38.67 -9.04
C TYR A 485 -4.22 -38.35 -10.47
N ARG A 486 -3.54 -37.41 -11.14
CA ARG A 486 -3.85 -37.04 -12.53
C ARG A 486 -3.65 -38.19 -13.51
N LEU A 487 -2.70 -39.08 -13.25
CA LEU A 487 -2.44 -40.27 -14.06
C LEU A 487 -3.52 -41.34 -13.85
N LEU A 488 -3.94 -41.58 -12.60
CA LEU A 488 -5.03 -42.51 -12.28
C LEU A 488 -6.39 -42.08 -12.86
N GLN A 489 -6.62 -40.76 -13.03
CA GLN A 489 -7.79 -40.24 -13.75
C GLN A 489 -7.73 -40.46 -15.27
N GLN A 490 -6.53 -40.52 -15.86
CA GLN A 490 -6.36 -40.67 -17.31
C GLN A 490 -6.37 -42.13 -17.76
N ASP A 491 -5.83 -43.04 -16.94
CA ASP A 491 -5.66 -44.45 -17.26
C ASP A 491 -6.47 -45.32 -16.27
N GLU A 492 -7.75 -45.61 -16.58
CA GLU A 492 -8.68 -46.39 -15.73
C GLU A 492 -8.15 -47.80 -15.39
N GLU A 493 -7.34 -48.40 -16.27
CA GLU A 493 -6.71 -49.71 -16.03
C GLU A 493 -5.73 -49.67 -14.84
N LEU A 494 -5.02 -48.55 -14.65
CA LEU A 494 -4.08 -48.37 -13.54
C LEU A 494 -4.79 -48.07 -12.22
N ALA A 495 -5.99 -47.48 -12.28
CA ALA A 495 -6.85 -47.24 -11.12
C ALA A 495 -7.48 -48.51 -10.53
N SER A 496 -7.44 -49.63 -11.26
CA SER A 496 -7.91 -50.95 -10.81
C SER A 496 -6.84 -51.80 -10.11
N LEU A 497 -5.60 -51.29 -10.02
CA LEU A 497 -4.45 -52.04 -9.51
C LEU A 497 -4.50 -52.30 -8.00
N GLY A 498 -5.18 -51.47 -7.21
CA GLY A 498 -5.30 -51.69 -5.77
C GLY A 498 -4.13 -51.09 -4.98
N ASP A 499 -3.78 -51.73 -3.86
CA ASP A 499 -2.63 -51.35 -3.04
C ASP A 499 -1.35 -52.01 -3.57
N VAL A 500 -0.36 -51.19 -3.94
CA VAL A 500 0.97 -51.65 -4.38
C VAL A 500 1.96 -51.43 -3.23
N PHE A 501 2.66 -52.50 -2.83
CA PHE A 501 3.66 -52.45 -1.78
C PHE A 501 5.07 -52.50 -2.36
N ILE A 502 5.99 -51.75 -1.73
CA ILE A 502 7.40 -51.68 -2.13
C ILE A 502 8.25 -52.28 -1.01
N VAL A 503 9.04 -53.30 -1.33
CA VAL A 503 9.95 -53.96 -0.38
C VAL A 503 11.35 -54.02 -0.95
N ALA A 504 12.36 -53.86 -0.10
CA ALA A 504 13.76 -54.06 -0.49
C ALA A 504 14.03 -55.54 -0.80
N GLY A 505 14.51 -55.82 -2.02
CA GLY A 505 15.02 -57.11 -2.43
C GLY A 505 16.53 -57.23 -2.17
N GLU A 506 17.06 -58.45 -2.27
CA GLU A 506 18.50 -58.70 -2.16
C GLU A 506 19.23 -58.28 -3.45
N GLY A 507 20.27 -57.44 -3.33
CA GLY A 507 21.18 -57.05 -4.42
C GLY A 507 21.18 -55.56 -4.80
N THR A 508 22.15 -55.17 -5.62
CA THR A 508 22.29 -53.82 -6.20
C THR A 508 22.03 -53.88 -7.71
N VAL A 509 21.22 -52.97 -8.22
CA VAL A 509 20.94 -52.80 -9.65
C VAL A 509 21.77 -51.64 -10.16
N GLU A 510 22.52 -51.87 -11.24
CA GLU A 510 23.24 -50.84 -11.97
C GLU A 510 22.29 -50.21 -12.99
N LEU A 511 21.99 -48.93 -12.82
CA LEU A 511 21.23 -48.12 -13.78
C LEU A 511 22.19 -47.44 -14.76
N PRO A 512 21.70 -47.01 -15.94
CA PRO A 512 22.45 -46.17 -16.87
C PRO A 512 23.13 -44.98 -16.14
N TYR A 513 24.34 -44.61 -16.59
CA TYR A 513 25.20 -43.58 -15.98
C TYR A 513 25.83 -43.93 -14.61
N GLU A 514 26.15 -45.20 -14.37
CA GLU A 514 26.86 -45.68 -13.15
C GLU A 514 26.10 -45.43 -11.83
N MET A 515 24.76 -45.40 -11.86
CA MET A 515 23.95 -45.20 -10.66
C MET A 515 23.57 -46.53 -10.01
N ASN A 516 24.08 -46.79 -8.81
CA ASN A 516 23.83 -48.04 -8.08
C ASN A 516 22.70 -47.87 -7.05
N VAL A 517 21.62 -48.64 -7.19
CA VAL A 517 20.46 -48.59 -6.28
C VAL A 517 20.15 -50.00 -5.76
N SER A 518 19.73 -50.13 -4.51
CA SER A 518 19.24 -51.40 -3.97
C SER A 518 18.04 -51.91 -4.77
N ASN A 519 18.02 -53.20 -5.12
CA ASN A 519 16.90 -53.78 -5.88
C ASN A 519 15.61 -53.66 -5.06
N LEU A 520 14.57 -53.07 -5.65
CA LEU A 520 13.25 -52.96 -5.00
C LEU A 520 12.26 -53.85 -5.73
N ILE A 521 11.38 -54.49 -4.96
CA ILE A 521 10.32 -55.36 -5.45
C ILE A 521 8.99 -54.67 -5.20
N LEU A 522 8.24 -54.49 -6.29
CA LEU A 522 6.87 -54.00 -6.30
C LEU A 522 5.93 -55.20 -6.40
N TYR A 523 4.94 -55.32 -5.50
CA TYR A 523 3.92 -56.36 -5.62
C TYR A 523 2.51 -55.85 -5.32
N LYS A 524 1.53 -56.48 -5.98
CA LYS A 524 0.10 -56.25 -5.80
C LYS A 524 -0.44 -57.11 -4.66
N ASN A 525 -1.33 -56.56 -3.85
CA ASN A 525 -2.07 -57.36 -2.86
C ASN A 525 -3.18 -58.17 -3.54
N ASP A 526 -2.84 -59.36 -4.03
CA ASP A 526 -3.84 -60.38 -4.33
C ASP A 526 -4.18 -61.12 -3.03
N ASN A 527 -5.48 -61.22 -2.70
CA ASN A 527 -6.04 -61.89 -1.53
C ASN A 527 -5.80 -63.42 -1.47
N SER A 528 -4.70 -63.91 -2.07
CA SER A 528 -4.29 -65.30 -2.03
C SER A 528 -2.77 -65.37 -1.84
N LEU A 529 -2.32 -65.28 -0.59
CA LEU A 529 -1.17 -66.00 -0.03
C LEU A 529 -1.11 -65.70 1.48
N GLN A 530 -1.83 -66.52 2.24
CA GLN A 530 -1.43 -66.86 3.60
C GLN A 530 -0.02 -67.47 3.57
N SER A 531 0.77 -67.21 4.62
CA SER A 531 2.20 -67.56 4.82
C SER A 531 3.14 -66.76 3.92
N ILE A 532 4.05 -65.96 4.47
CA ILE A 532 5.28 -66.42 5.13
C ILE A 532 5.64 -65.49 6.31
N ASP A 533 6.20 -66.14 7.34
CA ASP A 533 6.61 -65.65 8.65
C ASP A 533 7.66 -64.52 8.67
N HIS A 534 7.56 -63.74 9.77
CA HIS A 534 8.58 -63.01 10.54
C HIS A 534 9.68 -62.19 9.87
#